data_AF-A0A2N2EP41-F1
#
_entry.id   AF-A0A2N2EP41-F1
#
_cell.length_a   1.000
_cell.length_b   1.000
_cell.length_c   1.000
_cell.angle_alpha   90.00
_cell.angle_beta   90.00
_cell.angle_gamma   90.00
#
_symmetry.space_group_name_H-M   'P 1'
#
loop_
_entity.id
_entity.type
_entity.pdbx_description
1 polymer ?
#
loop_
_entity_poly.entity_id
_entity_poly.type
_entity_poly.pdbx_seq_one_letter_code
_entity_poly.pdbx_strand_id
1 'polypeptide(L)'
;MKSILTAFKSRRGAALTQTIILGLIIIGLATAVIRWQLQRHRQSANNLADSQLKGDAELARGPLMSCLEAAGYPSGSCTPNAAQAACVPGGVGVAFGGTPPSCTVRLVLSR
;
A
#
# COMPACT_ATOMS: atom_id res chain seq x y z
N MET A 1 22.29 28.75 60.28
CA MET A 1 23.12 28.49 59.07
C MET A 1 22.92 27.12 58.42
N LYS A 2 22.20 26.16 59.01
CA LYS A 2 21.96 24.83 58.41
C LYS A 2 20.94 24.82 57.26
N SER A 3 20.04 25.82 57.20
CA SER A 3 18.94 25.90 56.22
C SER A 3 19.30 26.47 54.84
N ILE A 4 20.48 27.09 54.69
CA ILE A 4 20.91 27.70 53.41
C ILE A 4 21.62 26.65 52.53
N LEU A 5 22.33 25.70 53.14
CA LEU A 5 23.03 24.62 52.45
C LEU A 5 22.07 23.62 51.76
N THR A 6 20.87 23.41 52.31
CA THR A 6 19.84 22.56 51.70
C THR A 6 19.20 23.20 50.47
N ALA A 7 18.99 24.53 50.47
CA ALA A 7 18.41 25.25 49.32
C ALA A 7 19.31 25.24 48.08
N PHE A 8 20.64 25.35 48.27
CA PHE A 8 21.60 25.29 47.16
C PHE A 8 21.75 23.88 46.56
N LYS A 9 21.70 22.84 47.40
CA LYS A 9 21.74 21.45 46.95
C LYS A 9 20.48 21.07 46.16
N SER A 10 19.32 21.59 46.57
CA SER A 10 18.04 21.42 45.89
C SER A 10 18.01 22.06 44.49
N ARG A 11 18.54 23.29 44.32
CA ARG A 11 18.61 23.97 43.01
C ARG A 11 19.51 23.28 41.99
N ARG A 12 20.63 22.68 42.44
CA ARG A 12 21.51 21.90 41.55
C ARG A 12 20.88 20.57 41.12
N GLY A 13 20.12 19.92 42.01
CA GLY A 13 19.34 18.73 41.67
C GLY A 13 18.24 19.01 40.64
N ALA A 14 17.57 20.16 40.76
CA ALA A 14 16.52 20.60 39.84
C ALA A 14 17.04 20.90 38.41
N ALA A 15 18.22 21.52 38.28
CA ALA A 15 18.85 21.77 36.98
C ALA A 15 19.30 20.47 36.28
N LEU A 16 19.80 19.50 37.05
CA LEU A 16 20.17 18.17 36.55
C LEU A 16 18.94 17.37 36.10
N THR A 17 17.82 17.47 36.82
CA THR A 17 16.57 16.82 36.39
C THR A 17 15.98 17.47 35.14
N GLN A 18 16.00 18.81 35.03
CA GLN A 18 15.52 19.50 33.83
C GLN A 18 16.29 19.11 32.57
N THR A 19 17.62 18.99 32.66
CA THR A 19 18.45 18.58 31.52
C THR A 19 18.18 17.13 31.09
N ILE A 20 17.98 16.22 32.05
CA ILE A 20 17.59 14.83 31.76
C ILE A 20 16.21 14.77 31.10
N ILE A 21 15.23 15.53 31.60
CA ILE A 21 13.88 15.58 31.03
C ILE A 21 13.92 16.12 29.59
N LEU A 22 14.64 17.22 29.35
CA LEU A 22 14.84 17.77 28.00
C LEU A 22 15.52 16.75 27.07
N GLY A 23 16.55 16.05 27.54
CA GLY A 23 17.21 15.00 26.78
C GLY A 23 16.25 13.87 26.38
N LEU A 24 15.40 13.42 27.30
CA LEU A 24 14.40 12.39 27.03
C LEU A 24 13.34 12.85 26.02
N ILE A 25 12.91 14.10 26.09
CA ILE A 25 11.96 14.69 25.12
C ILE A 25 12.57 14.72 23.72
N ILE A 26 13.84 15.12 23.59
CA ILE A 26 14.55 15.15 22.30
C ILE A 26 14.69 13.73 21.72
N ILE A 27 15.06 12.75 22.54
CA ILE A 27 15.16 11.34 22.11
C ILE A 27 13.78 10.79 21.67
N GLY A 28 12.72 11.14 22.39
CA GLY A 28 11.35 10.77 22.04
C GLY A 28 10.89 11.37 20.71
N LEU A 29 11.21 12.64 20.45
CA LEU A 29 10.93 13.30 19.18
C LEU A 29 11.73 12.66 18.04
N ALA A 30 13.01 12.38 18.25
CA ALA A 30 13.85 11.73 17.24
C ALA A 30 13.34 10.33 16.84
N THR A 31 12.92 9.52 17.82
CA THR A 31 12.33 8.20 17.54
C THR A 31 10.98 8.28 16.84
N ALA A 32 10.15 9.28 17.15
CA ALA A 32 8.89 9.52 16.44
C ALA A 32 9.13 9.87 14.96
N VAL A 33 10.10 10.76 14.68
CA VAL A 33 10.48 11.14 13.30
C VAL A 33 11.00 9.94 12.52
N ILE A 34 11.88 9.12 13.12
CA ILE A 34 12.42 7.91 12.47
C ILE A 34 11.30 6.93 12.13
N ARG A 35 10.37 6.67 13.06
CA ARG A 35 9.22 5.80 12.81
C ARG A 35 8.32 6.33 11.69
N TRP A 36 8.11 7.64 11.65
CA TRP A 36 7.31 8.28 10.62
C TRP A 36 7.95 8.16 9.22
N GLN A 37 9.27 8.36 9.12
CA GLN A 37 9.99 8.15 7.86
C GLN A 37 9.94 6.69 7.40
N LEU A 38 10.13 5.73 8.32
CA LEU A 38 10.00 4.30 8.03
C LEU A 38 8.60 3.93 7.53
N GLN A 39 7.54 4.51 8.12
CA GLN A 39 6.17 4.30 7.67
C GLN A 39 5.93 4.89 6.28
N ARG A 40 6.43 6.10 5.99
CA ARG A 40 6.34 6.70 4.66
C ARG A 40 7.03 5.85 3.59
N HIS A 41 8.24 5.36 3.86
CA HIS A 41 8.97 4.51 2.91
C HIS A 41 8.28 3.16 2.65
N ARG A 42 7.66 2.57 3.69
CA ARG A 42 6.86 1.34 3.52
C ARG A 42 5.58 1.60 2.72
N GLN A 43 4.90 2.71 2.96
CA GLN A 43 3.73 3.10 2.17
C GLN A 43 4.09 3.38 0.71
N SER A 44 5.19 4.08 0.44
CA SER A 44 5.63 4.32 -0.93
C SER A 44 6.03 3.04 -1.66
N ALA A 45 6.69 2.10 -0.98
CA ALA A 45 7.07 0.81 -1.58
C ALA A 45 5.85 -0.05 -1.94
N ASN A 46 4.85 -0.12 -1.05
CA ASN A 46 3.61 -0.86 -1.31
C ASN A 46 2.80 -0.20 -2.44
N ASN A 47 2.73 1.14 -2.46
CA ASN A 47 2.04 1.85 -3.53
C ASN A 47 2.72 1.65 -4.90
N LEU A 48 4.06 1.62 -4.95
CA LEU A 48 4.79 1.36 -6.20
C LEU A 48 4.56 -0.08 -6.71
N ALA A 49 4.58 -1.08 -5.81
CA ALA A 49 4.28 -2.46 -6.17
C ALA A 49 2.84 -2.61 -6.68
N ASP A 50 1.86 -2.00 -5.99
CA ASP A 50 0.45 -2.00 -6.44
C ASP A 50 0.25 -1.24 -7.76
N SER A 51 0.98 -0.15 -7.98
CA SER A 51 0.94 0.60 -9.24
C SER A 51 1.56 -0.16 -10.40
N GLN A 52 2.67 -0.88 -10.19
CA GLN A 52 3.27 -1.73 -11.23
C GLN A 52 2.36 -2.90 -11.58
N LEU A 53 1.82 -3.58 -10.58
CA LEU A 53 0.86 -4.67 -10.77
C LEU A 53 -0.40 -4.20 -11.51
N LYS A 54 -0.90 -2.99 -11.23
CA LYS A 54 -1.99 -2.38 -12.01
C LYS A 54 -1.57 -2.05 -13.44
N GLY A 55 -0.38 -1.49 -13.63
CA GLY A 55 0.17 -1.18 -14.95
C GLY A 55 0.28 -2.41 -15.83
N ASP A 56 0.81 -3.51 -15.29
CA ASP A 56 0.95 -4.77 -16.01
C ASP A 56 -0.41 -5.41 -16.34
N ALA A 57 -1.36 -5.34 -15.40
CA ALA A 57 -2.73 -5.81 -15.62
C ALA A 57 -3.48 -4.97 -16.67
N GLU A 58 -3.25 -3.65 -16.72
CA GLU A 58 -3.79 -2.77 -17.75
C GLU A 58 -3.16 -3.04 -19.11
N LEU A 59 -1.85 -3.32 -19.16
CA LEU A 59 -1.15 -3.69 -20.39
C LEU A 59 -1.70 -4.99 -20.99
N ALA A 60 -2.05 -5.96 -20.13
CA ALA A 60 -2.66 -7.23 -20.55
C ALA A 60 -4.12 -7.09 -20.99
N ARG A 61 -4.81 -6.01 -20.61
CA ARG A 61 -6.24 -5.80 -20.90
C ARG A 61 -6.50 -5.59 -22.40
N GLY A 62 -5.67 -4.81 -23.06
CA GLY A 62 -5.79 -4.53 -24.50
C GLY A 62 -5.77 -5.80 -25.37
N PRO A 63 -4.70 -6.61 -25.33
CA PRO A 63 -4.60 -7.84 -26.12
C PRO A 63 -5.66 -8.88 -25.73
N LEU A 64 -6.04 -8.96 -24.46
CA LEU A 64 -7.13 -9.82 -24.00
C LEU A 64 -8.47 -9.44 -24.63
N MET A 65 -8.86 -8.17 -24.57
CA MET A 65 -10.11 -7.71 -25.16
C MET A 65 -10.10 -7.88 -26.68
N SER A 66 -8.97 -7.61 -27.35
CA SER A 66 -8.83 -7.82 -28.79
C SER A 66 -9.01 -9.29 -29.20
N CYS A 67 -8.44 -10.24 -28.44
CA CYS A 67 -8.64 -11.67 -28.69
C CYS A 67 -10.09 -12.11 -28.41
N LEU A 68 -10.70 -11.60 -27.35
CA LEU A 68 -12.10 -11.88 -27.01
C LEU A 68 -13.06 -11.37 -28.09
N GLU A 69 -12.85 -10.15 -28.59
CA GLU A 69 -13.62 -9.57 -29.69
C GLU A 69 -13.45 -10.36 -30.99
N ALA A 70 -12.21 -10.76 -31.33
CA ALA A 70 -11.93 -11.61 -32.48
C ALA A 70 -12.59 -13.00 -32.36
N ALA A 71 -12.72 -13.52 -31.15
CA ALA A 71 -13.45 -14.75 -30.82
C ALA A 71 -14.97 -14.54 -30.65
N GLY A 72 -15.49 -13.34 -30.96
CA GLY A 72 -16.92 -13.02 -30.97
C GLY A 72 -17.56 -12.75 -29.60
N TYR A 73 -16.77 -12.48 -28.56
CA TYR A 73 -17.30 -12.12 -27.25
C TYR A 73 -17.78 -10.64 -27.23
N PRO A 74 -18.96 -10.34 -26.68
CA PRO A 74 -19.93 -11.26 -26.08
C PRO A 74 -20.90 -11.86 -27.11
N SER A 75 -20.93 -13.20 -27.23
CA SER A 75 -21.85 -13.93 -28.13
C SER A 75 -23.06 -14.44 -27.36
N GLY A 76 -24.00 -13.56 -27.01
CA GLY A 76 -25.25 -13.94 -26.34
C GLY A 76 -25.12 -14.45 -24.90
N SER A 77 -23.90 -14.53 -24.35
CA SER A 77 -23.63 -14.76 -22.93
C SER A 77 -22.39 -13.98 -22.48
N CYS A 78 -22.35 -13.60 -21.20
CA CYS A 78 -21.16 -12.99 -20.58
C CYS A 78 -20.22 -14.03 -19.97
N THR A 79 -20.39 -15.31 -20.32
CA THR A 79 -19.54 -16.39 -19.88
C THR A 79 -18.67 -16.79 -21.08
N PRO A 80 -17.33 -16.77 -20.97
CA PRO A 80 -16.49 -17.13 -22.09
C PRO A 80 -16.66 -18.61 -22.44
N ASN A 81 -16.69 -18.92 -23.72
CA ASN A 81 -16.55 -20.29 -24.20
C ASN A 81 -15.07 -20.74 -24.13
N ALA A 82 -14.78 -22.01 -24.44
CA ALA A 82 -13.41 -22.54 -24.35
C ALA A 82 -12.40 -21.81 -25.24
N ALA A 83 -12.82 -21.35 -26.42
CA ALA A 83 -11.95 -20.59 -27.34
C ALA A 83 -11.66 -19.17 -26.81
N GLN A 84 -12.64 -18.53 -26.19
CA GLN A 84 -12.52 -17.22 -25.54
C GLN A 84 -11.70 -17.31 -24.24
N ALA A 85 -11.81 -18.42 -23.50
CA ALA A 85 -11.01 -18.66 -22.30
C ALA A 85 -9.52 -18.85 -22.63
N ALA A 86 -9.17 -19.35 -23.81
CA ALA A 86 -7.79 -19.44 -24.29
C ALA A 86 -7.14 -18.06 -24.54
N CYS A 87 -7.94 -17.00 -24.67
CA CYS A 87 -7.44 -15.62 -24.75
C CYS A 87 -6.92 -15.09 -23.41
N VAL A 88 -7.19 -15.77 -22.29
CA VAL A 88 -6.72 -15.36 -20.97
C VAL A 88 -5.23 -15.71 -20.83
N PRO A 89 -4.31 -14.74 -20.71
CA PRO A 89 -2.90 -15.02 -20.55
C PRO A 89 -2.64 -15.75 -19.22
N GLY A 90 -1.72 -16.71 -19.24
CA GLY A 90 -1.35 -17.48 -18.06
C GLY A 90 -0.83 -16.58 -16.93
N GLY A 91 -1.25 -16.85 -15.70
CA GLY A 91 -0.86 -16.07 -14.52
C GLY A 91 -1.77 -14.89 -14.19
N VAL A 92 -2.79 -14.62 -15.02
CA VAL A 92 -3.78 -13.56 -14.79
C VAL A 92 -5.16 -14.18 -14.62
N GLY A 93 -5.76 -14.02 -13.43
CA GLY A 93 -7.16 -14.39 -13.23
C GLY A 93 -8.06 -13.39 -13.97
N VAL A 94 -9.11 -13.87 -14.62
CA VAL A 94 -10.10 -12.99 -15.26
C VAL A 94 -11.49 -13.41 -14.81
N ALA A 95 -12.21 -12.46 -14.22
CA ALA A 95 -13.59 -12.62 -13.83
C ALA A 95 -14.49 -12.02 -14.91
N PHE A 96 -15.28 -12.88 -15.54
CA PHE A 96 -16.33 -12.49 -16.47
C PHE A 96 -17.65 -12.40 -15.71
N GLY A 97 -18.45 -11.37 -15.97
CA GLY A 97 -19.72 -11.20 -15.28
C GLY A 97 -20.67 -10.24 -15.99
N GLY A 98 -21.91 -10.20 -15.52
CA GLY A 98 -22.98 -9.40 -16.10
C GLY A 98 -23.91 -10.21 -17.00
N THR A 99 -24.77 -9.51 -17.72
CA THR A 99 -25.73 -10.08 -18.68
C THR A 99 -25.63 -9.31 -20.00
N PRO A 100 -25.75 -9.98 -21.16
CA PRO A 100 -25.71 -9.31 -22.45
C PRO A 100 -26.80 -8.23 -22.55
N PRO A 101 -26.52 -7.08 -23.18
CA PRO A 101 -25.27 -6.69 -23.86
C PRO A 101 -24.18 -6.11 -22.92
N SER A 102 -24.48 -5.94 -21.63
CA SER A 102 -23.65 -5.26 -20.63
C SER A 102 -22.63 -6.19 -19.96
N CYS A 103 -21.82 -6.89 -20.73
CA CYS A 103 -20.81 -7.80 -20.19
C CYS A 103 -19.62 -7.05 -19.60
N THR A 104 -19.14 -7.51 -18.45
CA THR A 104 -17.98 -6.96 -17.74
C THR A 104 -16.86 -7.98 -17.66
N VAL A 105 -15.63 -7.51 -17.89
CA VAL A 105 -14.41 -8.29 -17.78
C VAL A 105 -13.51 -7.59 -16.76
N ARG A 106 -13.23 -8.27 -15.65
CA ARG A 106 -12.35 -7.76 -14.59
C ARG A 106 -11.10 -8.64 -14.51
N LEU A 107 -9.93 -8.02 -14.60
CA LEU A 107 -8.67 -8.69 -14.29
C LEU A 107 -8.57 -8.84 -12.78
N VAL A 108 -8.45 -10.08 -12.33
CA VAL A 108 -8.19 -10.45 -10.95
C VAL A 108 -6.73 -10.87 -10.89
N LEU A 109 -5.91 -10.05 -10.24
CA LEU A 109 -4.55 -10.48 -9.96
C LEU A 109 -4.59 -11.67 -9.01
N SER A 110 -4.26 -12.85 -9.52
CA SER A 110 -3.90 -14.00 -8.70
C SER A 110 -2.58 -13.67 -8.01
N ARG A 111 -2.62 -13.63 -6.68
CA ARG A 111 -1.43 -13.49 -5.82
C ARG A 111 -0.44 -14.62 -6.06
#